data_AF-S0G3N9-F1
#
_entry.id   AF-S0G3N9-F1
#
_cell.length_a   1.000
_cell.length_b   1.000
_cell.length_c   1.000
_cell.angle_alpha   90.00
_cell.angle_beta   90.00
_cell.angle_gamma   90.00
#
_symmetry.space_group_name_H-M   'P 1'
#
loop_
_entity.id
_entity.type
_entity.pdbx_description
1 polymer ?
#
loop_
_entity_poly.entity_id
_entity_poly.type
_entity_poly.pdbx_seq_one_letter_code
_entity_poly.pdbx_strand_id
1 'polypeptide(L)'
;MNKIQNRIKTLSEEFTEWDHLVSMFLEAEYSDENEFSEEEYQSILIQLNNVLSVALTTFAEFSGTKDKFSDPQYRLIMMGQNSSITSEKMGVEFSFGIYRNSFFIETFIQYPWYLKSMDDFFWQLFLDLEALGDFKFQESAIPSSLEAKEILKHTGKSKSNIFNVIRNYILLESSGGSIDLGSLEISWPISTPWEDLLKNGIEAFKKLYRINYLLYRRYYLYLRSRK
;
A
#
# COMPACT_ATOMS: atom_id res chain seq x y z
N MET A 1 -12.34 -24.83 10.90
CA MET A 1 -12.45 -23.51 10.27
C MET A 1 -11.08 -22.87 10.23
N ASN A 2 -10.72 -22.25 9.10
CA ASN A 2 -9.46 -21.53 8.94
C ASN A 2 -9.40 -20.34 9.94
N LYS A 3 -8.26 -20.07 10.58
CA LYS A 3 -8.12 -18.97 11.56
C LYS A 3 -8.57 -17.62 10.99
N ILE A 4 -8.34 -17.40 9.69
CA ILE A 4 -8.80 -16.21 8.95
C ILE A 4 -10.33 -16.12 8.95
N GLN A 5 -11.02 -17.23 8.61
CA GLN A 5 -12.49 -17.26 8.58
C GLN A 5 -13.10 -16.98 9.95
N ASN A 6 -12.47 -17.47 11.03
CA ASN A 6 -12.92 -17.18 12.38
C ASN A 6 -12.79 -15.69 12.71
N ARG A 7 -11.65 -15.07 12.37
CA ARG A 7 -11.44 -13.63 12.61
C ARG A 7 -12.43 -12.78 11.83
N ILE A 8 -12.61 -13.06 10.54
CA ILE A 8 -13.59 -12.34 9.70
C ILE A 8 -15.01 -12.52 10.27
N LYS A 9 -15.38 -13.73 10.69
CA LYS A 9 -16.68 -13.98 11.32
C LYS A 9 -16.87 -13.16 12.59
N THR A 10 -15.85 -13.06 13.45
CA THR A 10 -15.92 -12.20 14.63
C THR A 10 -16.11 -10.72 14.26
N LEU A 11 -15.37 -10.24 13.27
CA LEU A 11 -15.48 -8.84 12.81
C LEU A 11 -16.79 -8.56 12.05
N SER A 12 -17.46 -9.59 11.51
CA SER A 12 -18.69 -9.41 10.74
C SER A 12 -19.84 -8.82 11.53
N GLU A 13 -19.80 -8.91 12.87
CA GLU A 13 -20.75 -8.26 13.77
C GLU A 13 -20.60 -6.72 13.74
N GLU A 14 -19.44 -6.20 13.32
CA GLU A 14 -19.13 -4.77 13.29
C GLU A 14 -19.29 -4.14 11.90
N PHE A 15 -19.40 -4.93 10.83
CA PHE A 15 -19.35 -4.41 9.45
C PHE A 15 -20.44 -3.38 9.13
N THR A 16 -21.63 -3.51 9.71
CA THR A 16 -22.69 -2.52 9.54
C THR A 16 -22.29 -1.15 10.10
N GLU A 17 -21.62 -1.13 11.25
CA GLU A 17 -21.10 0.11 11.83
C GLU A 17 -19.94 0.67 10.99
N TRP A 18 -19.09 -0.20 10.47
CA TRP A 18 -17.98 0.22 9.60
C TRP A 18 -18.48 0.86 8.31
N ASP A 19 -19.51 0.28 7.67
CA ASP A 19 -20.16 0.86 6.49
C ASP A 19 -20.81 2.22 6.80
N HIS A 20 -21.43 2.34 7.98
CA HIS A 20 -22.01 3.60 8.45
C HIS A 20 -20.93 4.68 8.63
N LEU A 21 -19.81 4.37 9.30
CA LEU A 21 -18.69 5.29 9.50
C LEU A 21 -18.04 5.73 8.18
N VAL A 22 -17.89 4.81 7.22
CA VAL A 22 -17.40 5.13 5.88
C VAL A 22 -18.36 6.08 5.17
N SER A 23 -19.68 5.84 5.27
CA SER A 23 -20.69 6.69 4.66
C SER A 23 -20.68 8.09 5.25
N MET A 24 -20.65 8.21 6.59
CA MET A 24 -20.53 9.50 7.28
C MET A 24 -19.27 10.26 6.88
N PHE A 25 -18.14 9.56 6.74
CA PHE A 25 -16.90 10.19 6.29
C PHE A 25 -17.00 10.75 4.87
N LEU A 26 -17.56 9.96 3.94
CA LEU A 26 -17.75 10.41 2.55
C LEU A 26 -18.75 11.56 2.47
N GLU A 27 -19.82 11.52 3.26
CA GLU A 27 -20.76 12.64 3.37
C GLU A 27 -20.02 13.89 3.86
N ALA A 28 -19.28 13.81 4.96
CA ALA A 28 -18.55 14.96 5.49
C ALA A 28 -17.48 15.53 4.55
N GLU A 29 -16.80 14.69 3.76
CA GLU A 29 -15.79 15.12 2.77
C GLU A 29 -16.40 15.77 1.52
N TYR A 30 -17.66 15.44 1.18
CA TYR A 30 -18.31 15.86 -0.07
C TYR A 30 -19.55 16.74 0.10
N SER A 31 -20.05 16.92 1.33
CA SER A 31 -21.13 17.83 1.68
C SER A 31 -20.67 19.29 1.66
N ASP A 32 -21.60 20.23 1.42
CA ASP A 32 -21.34 21.66 1.63
C ASP A 32 -20.94 21.94 3.09
N GLU A 33 -20.09 22.95 3.31
CA GLU A 33 -19.34 23.28 4.55
C GLU A 33 -20.17 23.45 5.86
N ASN A 34 -21.48 23.21 5.86
CA ASN A 34 -22.38 23.50 6.99
C ASN A 34 -23.10 22.28 7.58
N GLU A 35 -22.86 21.04 7.11
CA GLU A 35 -23.59 19.86 7.63
C GLU A 35 -22.98 19.26 8.91
N PHE A 36 -21.66 19.39 9.10
CA PHE A 36 -20.95 18.82 10.26
C PHE A 36 -20.22 19.91 11.03
N SER A 37 -20.33 19.87 12.36
CA SER A 37 -19.44 20.65 13.23
C SER A 37 -18.01 20.10 13.20
N GLU A 38 -17.04 20.94 13.58
CA GLU A 38 -15.63 20.50 13.66
C GLU A 38 -15.44 19.33 14.63
N GLU A 39 -16.15 19.33 15.76
CA GLU A 39 -16.09 18.24 16.75
C GLU A 39 -16.67 16.92 16.19
N GLU A 40 -17.78 16.99 15.47
CA GLU A 40 -18.38 15.82 14.80
C GLU A 40 -17.45 15.27 13.73
N TYR A 41 -16.86 16.14 12.92
CA TYR A 41 -15.92 15.73 11.89
C TYR A 41 -14.68 15.05 12.47
N GLN A 42 -14.08 15.61 13.53
CA GLN A 42 -12.96 14.98 14.24
C GLN A 42 -13.34 13.63 14.84
N SER A 43 -14.56 13.49 15.37
CA SER A 43 -15.06 12.23 15.89
C SER A 43 -15.18 11.16 14.79
N ILE A 44 -15.70 11.52 13.62
CA ILE A 44 -15.79 10.63 12.45
C ILE A 44 -14.39 10.16 12.03
N LEU A 45 -13.43 11.10 11.94
CA LEU A 45 -12.05 10.78 11.57
C LEU A 45 -11.40 9.77 12.53
N ILE A 46 -11.54 9.99 13.84
CA ILE A 46 -10.97 9.08 14.86
C ILE A 46 -11.59 7.69 14.78
N GLN A 47 -12.93 7.62 14.67
CA GLN A 47 -13.65 6.36 14.62
C GLN A 47 -13.32 5.57 13.35
N LEU A 48 -13.29 6.23 12.20
CA LEU A 48 -12.91 5.59 10.94
C LEU A 48 -11.44 5.15 10.95
N ASN A 49 -10.53 5.93 11.52
CA ASN A 49 -9.14 5.49 11.67
C ASN A 49 -9.02 4.23 12.54
N ASN A 50 -9.86 4.06 13.56
CA ASN A 50 -9.89 2.82 14.33
C ASN A 50 -10.28 1.62 13.45
N VAL A 51 -11.29 1.77 12.60
CA VAL A 51 -11.69 0.75 11.61
C VAL A 51 -10.54 0.40 10.67
N LEU A 52 -9.90 1.42 10.06
CA LEU A 52 -8.77 1.24 9.15
C LEU A 52 -7.59 0.55 9.85
N SER A 53 -7.33 0.90 11.11
CA SER A 53 -6.27 0.29 11.93
C SER A 53 -6.57 -1.17 12.24
N VAL A 54 -7.82 -1.52 12.57
CA VAL A 54 -8.24 -2.91 12.79
C VAL A 54 -8.11 -3.74 11.51
N ALA A 55 -8.49 -3.18 10.35
CA ALA A 55 -8.32 -3.85 9.06
C ALA A 55 -6.82 -4.08 8.74
N LEU A 56 -5.99 -3.04 8.84
CA LEU A 56 -4.56 -3.12 8.54
C LEU A 56 -3.81 -4.10 9.45
N THR A 57 -4.09 -4.07 10.75
CA THR A 57 -3.49 -5.02 11.71
C THR A 57 -3.96 -6.45 11.44
N THR A 58 -5.21 -6.63 11.02
CA THR A 58 -5.72 -7.93 10.55
C THR A 58 -4.97 -8.41 9.31
N PHE A 59 -4.65 -7.52 8.35
CA PHE A 59 -3.83 -7.90 7.19
C PHE A 59 -2.47 -8.43 7.62
N ALA A 60 -1.79 -7.70 8.49
CA ALA A 60 -0.46 -8.05 8.97
C ALA A 60 -0.46 -9.38 9.75
N GLU A 61 -1.38 -9.55 10.72
CA GLU A 61 -1.47 -10.74 11.57
C GLU A 61 -1.70 -12.01 10.74
N PHE A 62 -2.59 -11.92 9.75
CA PHE A 62 -3.02 -13.09 8.97
C PHE A 62 -2.25 -13.30 7.65
N SER A 63 -1.33 -12.40 7.30
CA SER A 63 -0.44 -12.55 6.14
C SER A 63 0.54 -13.73 6.26
N GLY A 64 0.78 -14.22 7.48
CA GLY A 64 1.77 -15.26 7.77
C GLY A 64 3.21 -14.74 7.80
N THR A 65 3.42 -13.43 7.80
CA THR A 65 4.76 -12.83 7.92
C THR A 65 5.31 -13.02 9.33
N LYS A 66 6.58 -13.40 9.43
CA LYS A 66 7.30 -13.49 10.72
C LYS A 66 8.02 -12.18 11.00
N ASP A 67 7.23 -11.14 11.24
CA ASP A 67 7.70 -9.79 11.55
C ASP A 67 6.95 -9.24 12.75
N LYS A 68 7.47 -8.16 13.33
CA LYS A 68 6.76 -7.30 14.25
C LYS A 68 6.49 -5.97 13.55
N PHE A 69 5.39 -5.35 13.92
CA PHE A 69 4.95 -4.09 13.34
C PHE A 69 4.75 -3.08 14.45
N SER A 70 5.00 -1.81 14.14
CA SER A 70 4.68 -0.70 15.04
C SER A 70 3.19 -0.63 15.33
N ASP A 71 2.84 0.12 16.38
CA ASP A 71 1.45 0.50 16.60
C ASP A 71 0.93 1.33 15.41
N PRO A 72 -0.35 1.17 15.01
CA PRO A 72 -0.94 1.93 13.93
C PRO A 72 -0.84 3.43 14.13
N GLN A 73 -0.43 4.15 13.09
CA GLN A 73 -0.31 5.60 13.05
C GLN A 73 -1.36 6.18 12.10
N TYR A 74 -2.12 7.16 12.58
CA TYR A 74 -3.11 7.90 11.81
C TYR A 74 -2.45 8.99 10.95
N ARG A 75 -2.90 9.14 9.69
CA ARG A 75 -2.58 10.31 8.86
C ARG A 75 -3.78 10.79 8.06
N LEU A 76 -3.94 12.10 8.06
CA LEU A 76 -4.78 12.81 7.09
C LEU A 76 -4.03 12.95 5.78
N ILE A 77 -4.73 12.70 4.68
CA ILE A 77 -4.28 13.00 3.32
C ILE A 77 -5.31 13.91 2.66
N MET A 78 -4.94 14.55 1.56
CA MET A 78 -5.89 15.41 0.84
C MET A 78 -7.07 14.57 0.36
N MET A 79 -8.29 14.87 0.80
CA MET A 79 -9.52 14.13 0.45
C MET A 79 -9.47 12.64 0.83
N GLY A 80 -8.98 12.34 2.03
CA GLY A 80 -8.83 10.98 2.52
C GLY A 80 -8.12 10.87 3.87
N GLN A 81 -8.01 9.65 4.35
CA GLN A 81 -7.22 9.32 5.53
C GLN A 81 -6.67 7.90 5.43
N ASN A 82 -5.60 7.62 6.15
CA ASN A 82 -5.06 6.28 6.28
C ASN A 82 -4.57 5.97 7.70
N SER A 83 -4.50 4.67 7.95
CA SER A 83 -3.74 4.10 9.05
C SER A 83 -2.48 3.46 8.46
N SER A 84 -1.37 3.51 9.19
CA SER A 84 -0.08 2.98 8.75
C SER A 84 0.62 2.18 9.83
N ILE A 85 1.32 1.12 9.44
CA ILE A 85 2.19 0.32 10.31
C ILE A 85 3.56 0.14 9.67
N THR A 86 4.61 0.11 10.49
CA THR A 86 5.99 -0.05 10.03
C THR A 86 6.57 -1.37 10.46
N SER A 87 7.12 -2.13 9.51
CA SER A 87 7.88 -3.36 9.78
C SER A 87 9.12 -3.04 10.61
N GLU A 88 9.28 -3.67 11.78
CA GLU A 88 10.48 -3.52 12.60
C GLU A 88 11.72 -4.08 11.91
N LYS A 89 11.55 -5.15 11.13
CA LYS A 89 12.65 -5.84 10.45
C LYS A 89 13.21 -5.07 9.27
N MET A 90 12.33 -4.49 8.45
CA MET A 90 12.69 -3.84 7.19
C MET A 90 12.71 -2.32 7.33
N GLY A 91 11.99 -1.75 8.29
CA GLY A 91 11.75 -0.30 8.37
C GLY A 91 10.84 0.21 7.24
N VAL A 92 10.01 -0.67 6.67
CA VAL A 92 9.08 -0.34 5.57
C VAL A 92 7.69 -0.10 6.14
N GLU A 93 7.06 0.97 5.68
CA GLU A 93 5.70 1.34 6.03
C GLU A 93 4.69 0.73 5.07
N PHE A 94 3.56 0.28 5.62
CA PHE A 94 2.38 -0.16 4.90
C PHE A 94 1.21 0.70 5.38
N SER A 95 0.51 1.32 4.43
CA SER A 95 -0.63 2.18 4.73
C SER A 95 -1.89 1.59 4.14
N PHE A 96 -2.99 1.65 4.88
CA PHE A 96 -4.33 1.30 4.41
C PHE A 96 -5.30 2.41 4.73
N GLY A 97 -6.07 2.85 3.75
CA GLY A 97 -6.91 4.02 3.91
C GLY A 97 -8.02 4.13 2.89
N ILE A 98 -8.68 5.27 2.94
CA ILE A 98 -9.70 5.70 1.98
C ILE A 98 -9.15 6.94 1.29
N TYR A 99 -9.18 6.91 -0.04
CA TYR A 99 -8.90 8.06 -0.87
C TYR A 99 -10.00 8.18 -1.91
N ARG A 100 -10.70 9.31 -1.90
CA ARG A 100 -11.92 9.51 -2.67
C ARG A 100 -12.93 8.38 -2.43
N ASN A 101 -13.32 7.66 -3.49
CA ASN A 101 -14.34 6.61 -3.44
C ASN A 101 -13.74 5.20 -3.46
N SER A 102 -12.57 5.01 -2.86
CA SER A 102 -11.86 3.73 -2.88
C SER A 102 -11.07 3.48 -1.61
N PHE A 103 -11.06 2.22 -1.18
CA PHE A 103 -10.06 1.72 -0.24
C PHE A 103 -8.74 1.51 -0.98
N PHE A 104 -7.62 1.73 -0.30
CA PHE A 104 -6.30 1.43 -0.85
C PHE A 104 -5.39 0.82 0.20
N ILE A 105 -4.48 -0.05 -0.24
CA ILE A 105 -3.27 -0.41 0.50
C ILE A 105 -2.05 0.00 -0.31
N GLU A 106 -1.07 0.62 0.33
CA GLU A 106 0.16 1.07 -0.32
C GLU A 106 1.43 0.77 0.48
N THR A 107 2.56 0.72 -0.23
CA THR A 107 3.90 0.71 0.36
C THR A 107 4.93 1.20 -0.64
N PHE A 108 6.05 1.77 -0.16
CA PHE A 108 7.19 2.13 -1.01
C PHE A 108 8.04 0.93 -1.39
N ILE A 109 8.70 0.98 -2.54
CA ILE A 109 9.69 -0.03 -2.95
C ILE A 109 11.02 0.29 -2.27
N GLN A 110 11.43 -0.57 -1.34
CA GLN A 110 12.68 -0.40 -0.60
C GLN A 110 13.87 -1.01 -1.35
N TYR A 111 15.03 -0.34 -1.31
CA TYR A 111 16.28 -0.78 -1.96
C TYR A 111 16.15 -1.13 -3.45
N PRO A 112 15.57 -0.23 -4.26
CA PRO A 112 15.31 -0.48 -5.68
C PRO A 112 16.56 -0.80 -6.52
N TRP A 113 17.76 -0.43 -6.08
CA TRP A 113 19.02 -0.80 -6.74
C TRP A 113 19.30 -2.32 -6.79
N TYR A 114 18.55 -3.13 -6.03
CA TYR A 114 18.60 -4.60 -6.12
C TYR A 114 17.60 -5.21 -7.10
N LEU A 115 16.78 -4.42 -7.79
CA LEU A 115 15.82 -4.93 -8.79
C LEU A 115 16.48 -5.79 -9.87
N LYS A 116 17.67 -5.38 -10.35
CA LYS A 116 18.45 -6.16 -11.34
C LYS A 116 18.89 -7.55 -10.87
N SER A 117 18.78 -7.84 -9.57
CA SER A 117 19.19 -9.11 -8.95
C SER A 117 18.00 -10.01 -8.59
N MET A 118 16.79 -9.59 -8.96
CA MET A 118 15.54 -10.32 -8.72
C MET A 118 15.28 -11.32 -9.85
N ASP A 119 14.74 -12.49 -9.48
CA ASP A 119 14.38 -13.56 -10.41
C ASP A 119 12.90 -13.48 -10.82
N ASP A 120 12.47 -14.39 -11.69
CA ASP A 120 11.09 -14.42 -12.21
C ASP A 120 10.05 -14.59 -11.09
N PHE A 121 10.39 -15.25 -9.98
CA PHE A 121 9.50 -15.40 -8.84
C PHE A 121 9.17 -14.04 -8.21
N PHE A 122 10.13 -13.12 -8.14
CA PHE A 122 9.86 -11.75 -7.69
C PHE A 122 8.86 -11.03 -8.61
N TRP A 123 9.04 -11.13 -9.92
CA TRP A 123 8.17 -10.48 -10.89
C TRP A 123 6.77 -11.10 -10.94
N GLN A 124 6.65 -12.41 -10.70
CA GLN A 124 5.36 -13.08 -10.56
C GLN A 124 4.51 -12.46 -9.42
N LEU A 125 5.14 -12.00 -8.34
CA LEU A 125 4.40 -11.34 -7.25
C LEU A 125 3.66 -10.09 -7.73
N PHE A 126 4.21 -9.34 -8.68
CA PHE A 126 3.55 -8.16 -9.25
C PHE A 126 2.35 -8.54 -10.10
N LEU A 127 2.46 -9.61 -10.89
CA LEU A 127 1.33 -10.13 -11.68
C LEU A 127 0.21 -10.61 -10.76
N ASP A 128 0.56 -11.26 -9.66
CA ASP A 128 -0.42 -11.75 -8.69
C ASP A 128 -1.16 -10.61 -7.97
N LEU A 129 -0.58 -9.40 -7.89
CA LEU A 129 -1.25 -8.23 -7.31
C LEU A 129 -2.39 -7.72 -8.21
N GLU A 130 -2.28 -7.84 -9.53
CA GLU A 130 -3.32 -7.42 -10.48
C GLU A 130 -4.62 -8.23 -10.30
N ALA A 131 -4.52 -9.46 -9.79
CA ALA A 131 -5.68 -10.30 -9.51
C ALA A 131 -6.41 -9.93 -8.21
N LEU A 132 -5.82 -9.08 -7.36
CA LEU A 132 -6.35 -8.77 -6.03
C LEU A 132 -7.13 -7.45 -5.98
N GLY A 133 -6.96 -6.55 -6.95
CA GLY A 133 -7.61 -5.24 -7.00
C GLY A 133 -7.05 -4.40 -8.15
N ASP A 134 -7.36 -3.10 -8.18
CA ASP A 134 -6.75 -2.18 -9.15
C ASP A 134 -5.33 -1.84 -8.71
N PHE A 135 -4.37 -2.63 -9.19
CA PHE A 135 -2.95 -2.49 -8.89
C PHE A 135 -2.29 -1.40 -9.76
N LYS A 136 -1.56 -0.49 -9.10
CA LYS A 136 -0.82 0.60 -9.73
C LYS A 136 0.55 0.76 -9.11
N PHE A 137 1.52 1.02 -9.98
CA PHE A 137 2.80 1.63 -9.60
C PHE A 137 2.72 3.16 -9.75
N GLN A 138 3.10 3.87 -8.70
CA GLN A 138 3.17 5.33 -8.67
C GLN A 138 4.63 5.78 -8.61
N GLU A 139 5.07 6.49 -9.65
CA GLU A 139 6.44 7.02 -9.75
C GLU A 139 6.60 8.22 -8.81
N SER A 140 7.65 8.22 -7.98
CA SER A 140 7.96 9.29 -7.02
C SER A 140 9.10 10.20 -7.46
N ALA A 141 9.99 9.71 -8.34
CA ALA A 141 11.15 10.45 -8.81
C ALA A 141 11.17 10.62 -10.33
N ILE A 142 11.70 11.76 -10.77
CA ILE A 142 11.96 12.06 -12.17
C ILE A 142 13.47 11.96 -12.41
N PRO A 143 13.93 11.30 -13.48
CA PRO A 143 15.35 11.23 -13.83
C PRO A 143 15.98 12.62 -13.91
N SER A 144 17.22 12.76 -13.44
CA SER A 144 17.88 14.07 -13.39
C SER A 144 18.43 14.51 -14.75
N SER A 145 18.91 13.56 -15.56
CA SER A 145 19.61 13.81 -16.82
C SER A 145 18.65 14.18 -17.96
N LEU A 146 19.10 15.06 -18.85
CA LEU A 146 18.30 15.49 -20.02
C LEU A 146 17.97 14.31 -20.93
N GLU A 147 18.93 13.42 -21.17
CA GLU A 147 18.75 12.23 -22.00
C GLU A 147 17.66 11.30 -21.43
N ALA A 148 17.70 11.01 -20.12
CA ALA A 148 16.69 10.16 -19.49
C ALA A 148 15.31 10.81 -19.50
N LYS A 149 15.22 12.14 -19.38
CA LYS A 149 13.96 12.89 -19.52
C LYS A 149 13.40 12.82 -20.94
N GLU A 150 14.25 12.90 -21.97
CA GLU A 150 13.80 12.73 -23.37
C GLU A 150 13.30 11.30 -23.62
N ILE A 151 14.01 10.28 -23.12
CA ILE A 151 13.55 8.89 -23.20
C ILE A 151 12.21 8.72 -22.47
N LEU A 152 12.04 9.34 -21.30
CA LEU A 152 10.79 9.30 -20.53
C LEU A 152 9.61 9.86 -21.35
N LYS A 153 9.81 10.95 -22.10
CA LYS A 153 8.79 11.54 -22.97
C LYS A 153 8.35 10.60 -24.09
N HIS A 154 9.29 9.86 -24.68
CA HIS A 154 9.00 8.91 -25.77
C HIS A 154 8.43 7.58 -25.28
N THR A 155 8.83 7.14 -24.09
CA THR A 155 8.41 5.84 -23.53
C THR A 155 7.12 5.93 -22.73
N GLY A 156 6.79 7.11 -22.18
CA GLY A 156 5.52 7.40 -21.52
C GLY A 156 5.12 6.44 -20.39
N LYS A 157 3.96 6.69 -19.79
CA LYS A 157 3.37 5.74 -18.84
C LYS A 157 2.72 4.60 -19.65
N SER A 158 3.14 3.36 -19.40
CA SER A 158 2.53 2.17 -20.00
C SER A 158 1.39 1.66 -19.13
N LYS A 159 0.53 0.81 -19.70
CA LYS A 159 -0.46 0.03 -18.95
C LYS A 159 0.18 -1.06 -18.08
N SER A 160 1.38 -1.52 -18.43
CA SER A 160 2.09 -2.56 -17.65
C SER A 160 2.83 -1.94 -16.46
N ASN A 161 2.40 -2.29 -15.25
CA ASN A 161 3.04 -1.84 -14.01
C ASN A 161 4.49 -2.33 -13.91
N ILE A 162 4.76 -3.59 -14.27
CA ILE A 162 6.13 -4.15 -14.28
C ILE A 162 7.02 -3.38 -15.25
N PHE A 163 6.54 -3.07 -16.46
CA PHE A 163 7.30 -2.25 -17.40
C PHE A 163 7.60 -0.88 -16.80
N ASN A 164 6.63 -0.22 -16.18
CA ASN A 164 6.83 1.11 -15.57
C ASN A 164 7.89 1.05 -14.45
N VAL A 165 7.88 0.02 -13.60
CA VAL A 165 8.88 -0.21 -12.55
C VAL A 165 10.28 -0.38 -13.15
N ILE A 166 10.44 -1.27 -14.13
CA ILE A 166 11.73 -1.55 -14.78
C ILE A 166 12.24 -0.31 -15.52
N ARG A 167 11.37 0.36 -16.27
CA ARG A 167 11.68 1.59 -16.99
C ARG A 167 12.15 2.67 -16.02
N ASN A 168 11.40 2.94 -14.96
CA ASN A 168 11.75 3.99 -14.00
C ASN A 168 13.09 3.66 -13.32
N TYR A 169 13.31 2.39 -12.96
CA TYR A 169 14.57 1.91 -12.42
C TYR A 169 15.76 2.20 -13.35
N ILE A 170 15.68 1.78 -14.62
CA ILE A 170 16.76 1.97 -15.60
C ILE A 170 17.06 3.46 -15.81
N LEU A 171 16.02 4.29 -15.96
CA LEU A 171 16.18 5.73 -16.17
C LEU A 171 16.81 6.41 -14.96
N LEU A 172 16.36 6.09 -13.75
CA LEU A 172 16.92 6.65 -12.52
C LEU A 172 18.38 6.24 -12.30
N GLU A 173 18.71 4.95 -12.46
CA GLU A 173 20.10 4.47 -12.35
C GLU A 173 21.02 5.13 -13.38
N SER A 174 20.56 5.33 -14.61
CA SER A 174 21.32 6.05 -15.64
C SER A 174 21.52 7.54 -15.34
N SER A 175 20.73 8.09 -14.42
CA SER A 175 20.69 9.53 -14.09
C SER A 175 21.21 9.86 -12.69
N GLY A 176 21.89 8.93 -12.03
CA GLY A 176 22.55 9.18 -10.74
C GLY A 176 22.02 8.39 -9.54
N GLY A 177 21.05 7.49 -9.75
CA GLY A 177 20.64 6.50 -8.76
C GLY A 177 19.13 6.40 -8.56
N SER A 178 18.68 5.22 -8.14
CA SER A 178 17.27 4.88 -7.96
C SER A 178 16.74 5.03 -6.53
N ILE A 179 17.32 5.87 -5.67
CA ILE A 179 17.02 5.90 -4.22
C ILE A 179 15.52 5.88 -3.91
N ASP A 180 14.75 6.66 -4.65
CA ASP A 180 13.29 6.71 -4.57
C ASP A 180 12.70 6.30 -5.92
N LEU A 181 12.15 5.08 -5.99
CA LEU A 181 11.57 4.54 -7.22
C LEU A 181 10.08 4.82 -7.32
N GLY A 182 9.37 4.77 -6.20
CA GLY A 182 7.92 4.90 -6.16
C GLY A 182 7.25 3.98 -5.14
N SER A 183 5.93 4.00 -5.18
CA SER A 183 5.06 3.16 -4.36
C SER A 183 4.25 2.17 -5.20
N LEU A 184 3.86 1.09 -4.54
CA LEU A 184 2.93 0.08 -5.02
C LEU A 184 1.61 0.31 -4.28
N GLU A 185 0.53 0.49 -5.03
CA GLU A 185 -0.82 0.70 -4.50
C GLU A 185 -1.77 -0.33 -5.10
N ILE A 186 -2.65 -0.88 -4.27
CA ILE A 186 -3.79 -1.70 -4.72
C ILE A 186 -5.03 -1.04 -4.16
N SER A 187 -6.01 -0.80 -5.02
CA SER A 187 -7.25 -0.15 -4.62
C SER A 187 -8.49 -0.98 -4.93
N TRP A 188 -9.54 -0.75 -4.14
CA TRP A 188 -10.84 -1.39 -4.25
C TRP A 188 -11.94 -0.34 -4.21
N PRO A 189 -13.03 -0.48 -4.98
CA PRO A 189 -14.19 0.39 -4.85
C PRO A 189 -14.71 0.41 -3.40
N ILE A 190 -15.19 1.56 -2.92
CA ILE A 190 -15.73 1.66 -1.55
C ILE A 190 -16.91 0.70 -1.30
N SER A 191 -17.62 0.30 -2.35
CA SER A 191 -18.71 -0.66 -2.29
C SER A 191 -18.25 -2.12 -2.11
N THR A 192 -16.94 -2.37 -2.02
CA THR A 192 -16.40 -3.72 -1.81
C THR A 192 -16.79 -4.23 -0.43
N PRO A 193 -17.44 -5.40 -0.30
CA PRO A 193 -17.80 -5.95 0.99
C PRO A 193 -16.57 -6.14 1.89
N TRP A 194 -16.68 -5.78 3.17
CA TRP A 194 -15.57 -5.90 4.14
C TRP A 194 -14.97 -7.30 4.20
N GLU A 195 -15.79 -8.36 4.06
CA GLU A 195 -15.29 -9.73 4.03
C GLU A 195 -14.30 -9.96 2.87
N ASP A 196 -14.63 -9.47 1.67
CA ASP A 196 -13.78 -9.62 0.48
C ASP A 196 -12.58 -8.68 0.55
N LEU A 197 -12.78 -7.46 1.04
CA LEU A 197 -11.71 -6.50 1.29
C LEU A 197 -10.68 -7.05 2.27
N LEU A 198 -11.12 -7.70 3.36
CA LEU A 198 -10.22 -8.31 4.34
C LEU A 198 -9.43 -9.47 3.74
N LYS A 199 -10.08 -10.36 2.96
CA LYS A 199 -9.39 -11.47 2.29
C LYS A 199 -8.36 -10.98 1.28
N ASN A 200 -8.75 -10.05 0.41
CA ASN A 200 -7.88 -9.50 -0.62
C ASN A 200 -6.76 -8.67 0.00
N GLY A 201 -7.06 -7.88 1.04
CA GLY A 201 -6.11 -7.09 1.81
C GLY A 201 -5.03 -7.92 2.49
N ILE A 202 -5.39 -9.07 3.09
CA ILE A 202 -4.41 -10.02 3.67
C ILE A 202 -3.45 -10.53 2.59
N GLU A 203 -3.96 -10.95 1.44
CA GLU A 203 -3.13 -11.49 0.35
C GLU A 203 -2.31 -10.40 -0.35
N ALA A 204 -2.84 -9.18 -0.46
CA ALA A 204 -2.16 -8.01 -0.98
C ALA A 204 -0.99 -7.63 -0.06
N PHE A 205 -1.25 -7.45 1.24
CA PHE A 205 -0.24 -7.16 2.25
C PHE A 205 0.89 -8.19 2.22
N LYS A 206 0.55 -9.47 2.18
CA LYS A 206 1.54 -10.57 2.11
C LYS A 206 2.46 -10.45 0.90
N LYS A 207 1.93 -10.12 -0.28
CA LYS A 207 2.70 -9.97 -1.52
C LYS A 207 3.54 -8.69 -1.50
N LEU A 208 2.97 -7.55 -1.09
CA LEU A 208 3.69 -6.29 -0.90
C LEU A 208 4.85 -6.45 0.09
N TYR A 209 4.60 -7.09 1.23
CA TYR A 209 5.63 -7.44 2.21
C TYR A 209 6.71 -8.33 1.59
N ARG A 210 6.31 -9.36 0.82
CA ARG A 210 7.26 -10.30 0.21
C ARG A 210 8.17 -9.61 -0.82
N ILE A 211 7.63 -8.71 -1.64
CA ILE A 211 8.39 -7.91 -2.60
C ILE A 211 9.49 -7.13 -1.86
N ASN A 212 9.11 -6.34 -0.85
CA ASN A 212 10.05 -5.56 -0.06
C ASN A 212 11.06 -6.44 0.70
N TYR A 213 10.61 -7.59 1.23
CA TYR A 213 11.48 -8.52 1.94
C TYR A 213 12.56 -9.13 1.05
N LEU A 214 12.26 -9.43 -0.23
CA LEU A 214 13.25 -9.97 -1.16
C LEU A 214 14.35 -8.95 -1.47
N LEU A 215 13.98 -7.67 -1.62
CA LEU A 215 14.92 -6.57 -1.81
C LEU A 215 15.76 -6.33 -0.55
N TYR A 216 15.11 -6.24 0.63
CA TYR A 216 15.78 -6.16 1.93
C TYR A 216 16.77 -7.30 2.14
N ARG A 217 16.41 -8.54 1.80
CA ARG A 217 17.28 -9.71 1.97
C ARG A 217 18.56 -9.58 1.16
N ARG A 218 18.51 -9.06 -0.07
CA ARG A 218 19.71 -8.80 -0.88
C ARG A 218 20.60 -7.75 -0.23
N TYR A 219 20.00 -6.65 0.23
CA TYR A 219 20.70 -5.60 0.96
C TYR A 219 21.41 -6.14 2.20
N TYR A 220 20.69 -6.92 3.02
CA TYR A 220 21.22 -7.51 4.24
C TYR A 220 22.40 -8.45 3.98
N LEU A 221 22.32 -9.31 2.96
CA LEU A 221 23.42 -10.21 2.60
C LEU A 221 24.68 -9.45 2.15
N TYR A 222 24.49 -8.39 1.38
CA TYR A 222 25.59 -7.50 0.96
C TYR A 222 26.28 -6.82 2.14
N LEU A 223 25.52 -6.34 3.14
CA LEU A 223 26.10 -5.77 4.36
C LEU A 223 26.92 -6.79 5.15
N ARG A 224 26.49 -8.07 5.18
CA ARG A 224 27.24 -9.13 5.88
C ARG A 224 28.49 -9.57 5.16
N SER A 225 28.53 -9.57 3.83
CA SER A 225 29.73 -9.95 3.07
C SER A 225 30.86 -8.92 3.14
N ARG A 226 30.59 -7.72 3.66
CA ARG A 226 31.55 -6.63 3.83
C ARG A 226 32.14 -6.53 5.24
N LYS A 227 31.65 -7.35 6.18
CA LYS A 227 32.20 -7.49 7.53
C LYS A 227 33.14 -8.68 7.56
#